data_AF-A0A5J4R4S9-F1
#
_entry.id   AF-A0A5J4R4S9-F1
#
_cell.length_a   1.000
_cell.length_b   1.000
_cell.length_c   1.000
_cell.angle_alpha   90.00
_cell.angle_beta   90.00
_cell.angle_gamma   90.00
#
_symmetry.space_group_name_H-M   'P 1'
#
loop_
_entity.id
_entity.type
_entity.pdbx_description
1 polymer ?
#
loop_
_entity_poly.entity_id
_entity_poly.type
_entity_poly.pdbx_seq_one_letter_code
_entity_poly.pdbx_strand_id
1 'polypeptide(L)'
;MYSDEIKELVWNKAHIEEGYDPNVWRQDFAGAWIKKDLLDSAKVNGWLITTVKPISKGGTDDIKNLIPLNYNNSLKKDDNYPAFQTCISSIGKYDRHNVIQMQSWKVRYNTVKRDLSNKKI
;
A
#
# COMPACT_ATOMS: atom_id res chain seq x y z
N MET A 1 15.41 10.20 -5.14
CA MET A 1 15.40 8.77 -4.77
C MET A 1 15.60 8.69 -3.27
N TYR A 2 14.81 7.89 -2.54
CA TYR A 2 14.91 7.79 -1.08
C TYR A 2 16.19 7.05 -0.65
N SER A 3 16.71 7.38 0.54
CA SER A 3 17.82 6.65 1.16
C SER A 3 17.40 5.23 1.55
N ASP A 4 18.37 4.33 1.74
CA ASP A 4 18.07 2.95 2.15
C ASP A 4 17.41 2.88 3.53
N GLU A 5 17.78 3.78 4.44
CA GLU A 5 17.11 3.95 5.73
C GLU A 5 15.61 4.26 5.56
N ILE A 6 15.25 5.20 4.69
CA ILE A 6 13.84 5.53 4.43
C ILE A 6 13.12 4.36 3.77
N LYS A 7 13.75 3.66 2.81
CA LYS A 7 13.15 2.46 2.19
C LYS A 7 12.82 1.39 3.23
N GLU A 8 13.73 1.14 4.17
CA GLU A 8 13.52 0.19 5.27
C GLU A 8 12.42 0.66 6.23
N LEU A 9 12.41 1.94 6.61
CA LEU A 9 11.36 2.50 7.47
C LEU A 9 9.98 2.41 6.82
N VAL A 10 9.88 2.62 5.51
CA VAL A 10 8.61 2.47 4.78
C VAL A 10 8.22 1.00 4.65
N TRP A 11 9.15 0.11 4.30
CA TRP A 11 8.91 -1.34 4.29
C TRP A 11 8.39 -1.84 5.65
N ASN A 12 8.91 -1.29 6.75
CA ASN A 12 8.50 -1.60 8.12
C ASN A 12 7.05 -1.23 8.47
N LYS A 13 6.36 -0.46 7.63
CA LYS A 13 4.94 -0.15 7.79
C LYS A 13 4.00 -1.15 7.15
N ALA A 14 4.48 -2.00 6.24
CA ALA A 14 3.67 -3.04 5.63
C ALA A 14 3.34 -4.14 6.64
N HIS A 15 2.17 -4.75 6.47
CA HIS A 15 1.68 -5.82 7.32
C HIS A 15 2.54 -7.08 7.20
N ILE A 16 2.91 -7.66 8.33
CA ILE A 16 3.59 -8.95 8.41
C ILE A 16 2.53 -10.04 8.44
N GLU A 17 2.53 -10.91 7.44
CA GLU A 17 1.64 -12.07 7.40
C GLU A 17 2.33 -13.29 8.03
N GLU A 18 1.59 -14.02 8.86
CA GLU A 18 2.09 -15.20 9.55
C GLU A 18 2.48 -16.32 8.57
N GLY A 19 3.58 -17.01 8.84
CA GLY A 19 4.07 -18.11 7.99
C GLY A 19 4.95 -17.67 6.82
N TYR A 20 5.27 -16.38 6.69
CA TYR A 20 6.18 -15.84 5.67
C TYR A 20 7.33 -15.07 6.29
N ASP A 21 8.49 -15.08 5.62
CA ASP A 21 9.64 -14.27 6.04
C ASP A 21 9.33 -12.78 5.86
N PRO A 22 9.23 -11.98 6.94
CA PRO A 22 8.90 -10.56 6.89
C PRO A 22 10.00 -9.70 6.23
N ASN A 23 11.19 -10.26 6.02
CA ASN A 23 12.26 -9.60 5.27
C ASN A 23 12.13 -9.79 3.76
N VAL A 24 11.22 -10.65 3.30
CA VAL A 24 11.00 -10.92 1.89
C VAL A 24 9.57 -10.56 1.47
N TRP A 25 8.58 -10.94 2.25
CA TRP A 25 7.16 -10.85 1.91
C TRP A 25 6.38 -10.10 2.97
N ARG A 26 5.54 -9.18 2.52
CA ARG A 26 4.57 -8.45 3.35
C ARG A 26 3.32 -8.13 2.55
N GLN A 27 2.32 -7.59 3.21
CA GLN A 27 1.13 -7.05 2.56
C GLN A 27 1.04 -5.54 2.75
N ASP A 28 0.63 -4.82 1.72
CA ASP A 28 0.22 -3.42 1.88
C ASP A 28 -1.08 -3.33 2.72
N PHE A 29 -1.51 -2.11 3.07
CA PHE A 29 -2.72 -1.94 3.89
C PHE A 29 -4.01 -2.44 3.21
N ALA A 30 -3.98 -2.67 1.89
CA ALA A 30 -5.09 -3.21 1.13
C ALA A 30 -5.08 -4.75 1.05
N GLY A 31 -4.07 -5.40 1.65
CA GLY A 31 -3.92 -6.84 1.66
C GLY A 31 -3.22 -7.39 0.41
N ALA A 32 -2.68 -6.53 -0.46
CA ALA A 32 -1.92 -6.99 -1.61
C ALA A 32 -0.50 -7.36 -1.20
N TRP A 33 -0.03 -8.52 -1.65
CA TRP A 33 1.32 -8.99 -1.45
C TRP A 33 2.34 -8.10 -2.17
N ILE A 34 3.40 -7.75 -1.44
CA ILE A 34 4.56 -7.03 -1.91
C ILE A 34 5.83 -7.81 -1.56
N LYS A 35 6.83 -7.76 -2.43
CA LYS A 35 8.11 -8.43 -2.25
C LYS A 35 9.23 -7.40 -2.13
N LYS A 36 10.07 -7.51 -1.10
CA LYS A 36 11.04 -6.47 -0.72
C LYS A 36 11.97 -6.06 -1.87
N ASP A 37 12.49 -7.03 -2.60
CA ASP A 37 13.41 -6.85 -3.74
C ASP A 37 12.73 -6.32 -5.02
N LEU A 38 11.41 -6.12 -5.01
CA LEU A 38 10.63 -5.57 -6.12
C LEU A 38 10.15 -4.13 -5.87
N LEU A 39 10.91 -3.36 -5.08
CA LEU A 39 10.73 -1.92 -4.98
C LEU A 39 10.89 -1.27 -6.36
N ASP A 40 10.04 -0.30 -6.68
CA ASP A 40 10.02 0.43 -7.96
C ASP A 40 9.80 -0.48 -9.19
N SER A 41 9.10 -1.61 -8.99
CA SER A 41 8.81 -2.58 -10.04
C SER A 41 7.32 -2.67 -10.36
N ALA A 42 6.98 -2.77 -11.65
CA ALA A 42 5.62 -3.02 -12.14
C ALA A 42 5.21 -4.52 -12.14
N LYS A 43 6.04 -5.40 -11.58
CA LYS A 43 5.71 -6.84 -11.43
C LYS A 43 4.54 -7.03 -10.46
N VAL A 44 3.90 -8.21 -10.51
CA VAL A 44 2.69 -8.54 -9.73
C VAL A 44 2.82 -8.22 -8.22
N ASN A 45 3.97 -8.50 -7.62
CA ASN A 45 4.27 -8.20 -6.20
C ASN A 45 5.22 -7.01 -6.04
N GLY A 46 5.38 -6.19 -7.08
CA GLY A 46 6.14 -4.96 -7.01
C GLY A 46 5.40 -3.88 -6.24
N TRP A 47 6.15 -2.94 -5.68
CA TRP A 47 5.61 -1.93 -4.79
C TRP A 47 6.35 -0.61 -4.91
N LEU A 48 5.67 0.45 -4.52
CA LEU A 48 6.18 1.82 -4.53
C LEU A 48 6.12 2.41 -3.12
N ILE A 49 7.07 3.31 -2.86
CA ILE A 49 6.95 4.27 -1.76
C ILE A 49 6.06 5.40 -2.26
N THR A 50 4.90 5.56 -1.65
CA THR A 50 3.93 6.60 -2.02
C THR A 50 3.51 7.42 -0.81
N THR A 51 2.89 8.57 -1.06
CA THR A 51 2.37 9.45 -0.01
C THR A 51 0.92 9.11 0.34
N VAL A 52 0.55 9.20 1.61
CA VAL A 52 -0.85 9.13 2.05
C VAL A 52 -1.59 10.37 1.54
N LYS A 53 -1.11 11.57 1.92
CA LYS A 53 -1.56 12.86 1.40
C LYS A 53 -0.60 13.32 0.29
N PRO A 54 -1.06 13.48 -0.96
CA PRO A 54 -0.22 13.95 -2.06
C PRO A 54 0.41 15.31 -1.79
N ILE A 55 1.62 15.52 -2.30
CA ILE A 55 2.32 16.83 -2.24
C ILE A 55 1.48 17.91 -2.93
N SER A 56 0.86 17.58 -4.07
CA SER A 56 -0.07 18.45 -4.81
C SER A 56 -1.27 18.94 -3.97
N LYS A 57 -1.57 18.26 -2.86
CA LYS A 57 -2.65 18.60 -1.93
C LYS A 57 -2.11 19.12 -0.58
N GLY A 58 -0.84 19.51 -0.53
CA GLY A 58 -0.17 20.02 0.66
C GLY A 58 0.21 18.91 1.66
N GLY A 59 0.59 17.73 1.17
CA GLY A 59 1.32 16.72 1.94
C GLY A 59 2.83 16.93 1.89
N THR A 60 3.59 16.08 2.58
CA THR A 60 5.06 16.12 2.65
C THR A 60 5.68 14.78 2.24
N ASP A 61 6.98 14.74 2.00
CA ASP A 61 7.75 13.50 1.82
C ASP A 61 8.33 12.96 3.14
N ASP A 62 7.88 13.49 4.28
CA ASP A 62 8.27 13.00 5.59
C ASP A 62 7.87 11.54 5.77
N ILE A 63 8.70 10.79 6.51
CA ILE A 63 8.43 9.37 6.80
C ILE A 63 7.01 9.14 7.31
N LYS A 64 6.40 10.06 8.06
CA LYS A 64 5.02 9.94 8.57
C LYS A 64 3.96 9.88 7.46
N ASN A 65 4.20 10.52 6.32
CA ASN A 65 3.31 10.55 5.17
C ASN A 65 3.64 9.47 4.13
N LEU A 66 4.76 8.77 4.25
CA LEU A 66 5.14 7.70 3.32
C LEU A 66 4.54 6.35 3.72
N ILE A 67 4.11 5.57 2.74
CA ILE A 67 3.56 4.22 2.91
C ILE A 67 4.04 3.27 1.79
N PRO A 68 4.21 1.97 2.08
CA PRO A 68 4.41 0.95 1.06
C PRO A 68 3.06 0.60 0.45
N LEU A 69 2.99 0.59 -0.88
CA LEU A 69 1.78 0.21 -1.59
C LEU A 69 2.13 -0.61 -2.83
N ASN A 70 1.37 -1.67 -3.13
CA ASN A 70 1.56 -2.42 -4.37
C ASN A 70 1.53 -1.47 -5.57
N TYR A 71 2.35 -1.73 -6.60
CA TYR A 71 2.51 -0.85 -7.75
C TYR A 71 1.16 -0.44 -8.37
N ASN A 72 0.28 -1.41 -8.63
CA ASN A 72 -1.03 -1.15 -9.21
C ASN A 72 -1.95 -0.37 -8.25
N ASN A 73 -1.85 -0.65 -6.95
CA ASN A 73 -2.60 0.09 -5.93
C ASN A 73 -2.12 1.55 -5.82
N SER A 74 -0.82 1.81 -5.97
CA SER A 74 -0.26 3.17 -6.00
C SER A 74 -0.75 3.95 -7.21
N LEU A 75 -0.77 3.33 -8.39
CA LEU A 75 -1.34 3.95 -9.60
C LEU A 75 -2.85 4.21 -9.46
N LYS A 76 -3.59 3.28 -8.85
CA LYS A 76 -5.02 3.45 -8.65
C LYS A 76 -5.35 4.52 -7.61
N LYS A 77 -4.54 4.62 -6.55
CA LYS A 77 -4.65 5.66 -5.53
C LYS A 77 -4.38 7.03 -6.15
N ASP A 78 -3.27 7.18 -6.89
CA ASP A 78 -2.87 8.45 -7.50
C ASP A 78 -2.88 9.61 -6.46
N ASP A 79 -3.20 10.82 -6.92
CA ASP A 79 -3.40 12.01 -6.10
C ASP A 79 -4.79 12.08 -5.41
N ASN A 80 -5.52 10.97 -5.35
CA ASN A 80 -6.82 10.93 -4.67
C ASN A 80 -6.64 11.00 -3.14
N TYR A 81 -7.30 11.99 -2.53
CA TYR A 81 -7.24 12.29 -1.10
C TYR A 81 -8.42 13.22 -0.74
N PRO A 82 -9.08 13.05 0.43
CA PRO A 82 -8.80 12.05 1.48
C PRO A 82 -9.43 10.68 1.20
N ALA A 83 -10.26 10.56 0.16
CA ALA A 83 -10.87 9.31 -0.27
C ALA A 83 -10.21 8.83 -1.57
N PHE A 84 -9.91 7.54 -1.65
CA PHE A 84 -9.26 6.91 -2.80
C PHE A 84 -9.61 5.42 -2.88
N GLN A 85 -9.13 4.76 -3.93
CA GLN A 85 -9.35 3.34 -4.16
C GLN A 85 -8.04 2.58 -4.35
N THR A 86 -8.08 1.29 -4.03
CA THR A 86 -7.09 0.30 -4.46
C THR A 86 -7.80 -0.73 -5.35
N CYS A 87 -7.04 -1.43 -6.20
CA CYS A 87 -7.59 -2.36 -7.19
C CYS A 87 -7.07 -3.79 -7.05
N ILE A 88 -6.05 -4.01 -6.23
CA ILE A 88 -5.43 -5.30 -5.98
C ILE A 88 -5.47 -5.62 -4.48
N SER A 89 -5.71 -6.88 -4.15
CA SER A 89 -5.63 -7.49 -2.82
C SER A 89 -5.22 -8.96 -2.97
N SER A 90 -5.19 -9.75 -1.91
CA SER A 90 -5.04 -11.21 -1.96
C SER A 90 -6.33 -11.94 -1.53
N ILE A 91 -6.53 -13.18 -2.00
CA ILE A 91 -7.61 -14.07 -1.53
C ILE A 91 -7.01 -15.01 -0.49
N GLY A 92 -7.11 -14.62 0.77
CA GLY A 92 -6.57 -15.41 1.87
C GLY A 92 -5.05 -15.30 2.02
N LYS A 93 -4.51 -16.11 2.92
CA LYS A 93 -3.17 -15.88 3.48
C LYS A 93 -2.06 -16.69 2.80
N TYR A 94 -2.37 -17.70 1.97
CA TYR A 94 -1.44 -18.82 1.73
C TYR A 94 -0.78 -18.90 0.33
N ASP A 95 -1.11 -18.03 -0.63
CA ASP A 95 -0.65 -18.19 -2.02
C ASP A 95 0.29 -17.09 -2.54
N ARG A 96 0.53 -16.01 -1.78
CA ARG A 96 1.25 -14.79 -2.23
C ARG A 96 0.69 -14.21 -3.54
N HIS A 97 -0.54 -14.60 -3.88
CA HIS A 97 -1.16 -14.27 -5.14
C HIS A 97 -2.05 -13.04 -4.98
N ASN A 98 -1.85 -12.10 -5.89
CA ASN A 98 -2.61 -10.88 -5.95
C ASN A 98 -3.75 -11.05 -6.94
N VAL A 99 -4.96 -10.66 -6.54
CA VAL A 99 -6.16 -10.67 -7.35
C VAL A 99 -6.70 -9.26 -7.51
N ILE A 100 -7.51 -9.07 -8.54
CA ILE A 100 -8.27 -7.83 -8.71
C ILE A 100 -9.35 -7.78 -7.63
N GLN A 101 -9.25 -6.79 -6.75
CA GLN A 101 -10.25 -6.51 -5.73
C GLN A 101 -10.32 -5.01 -5.47
N MET A 102 -11.41 -4.39 -5.94
CA MET A 102 -11.67 -2.99 -5.72
C MET A 102 -12.04 -2.73 -4.25
N GLN A 103 -11.33 -1.81 -3.62
CA GLN A 103 -11.59 -1.39 -2.24
C GLN A 103 -11.52 0.14 -2.15
N SER A 104 -12.38 0.72 -1.32
CA SER A 104 -12.41 2.16 -1.07
C SER A 104 -11.84 2.46 0.31
N TRP A 105 -11.15 3.59 0.40
CA TRP A 105 -10.45 4.03 1.59
C TRP A 105 -10.73 5.50 1.86
N LYS A 106 -10.71 5.86 3.15
CA LYS A 106 -10.78 7.25 3.60
C LYS A 106 -9.75 7.49 4.69
N VAL A 107 -8.95 8.53 4.53
CA VAL A 107 -8.00 8.97 5.55
C VAL A 107 -8.77 9.66 6.67
N ARG A 108 -8.57 9.20 7.92
CA ARG A 108 -9.10 9.82 9.14
C ARG A 108 -7.97 9.93 10.16
N TYR A 109 -7.74 11.13 10.70
CA TYR A 109 -6.68 11.37 11.70
C TYR A 109 -5.32 10.79 11.28
N ASN A 110 -4.88 11.06 10.05
CA ASN A 110 -3.65 10.53 9.45
C ASN A 110 -3.55 8.99 9.34
N THR A 111 -4.65 8.27 9.54
CA THR A 111 -4.71 6.81 9.36
C THR A 111 -5.60 6.47 8.16
N VAL A 112 -5.15 5.54 7.32
CA VAL A 112 -5.96 5.00 6.21
C VAL A 112 -6.93 3.96 6.78
N LYS A 113 -8.24 4.13 6.56
CA LYS A 113 -9.26 3.17 6.98
C LYS A 113 -10.13 2.76 5.79
N ARG A 114 -10.51 1.48 5.75
CA ARG A 114 -11.42 0.97 4.72
C ARG A 114 -12.77 1.66 4.87
N ASP A 115 -13.29 2.19 3.78
CA ASP A 115 -14.60 2.79 3.76
C ASP A 115 -15.65 1.72 3.44
N LEU A 116 -16.49 1.42 4.42
CA LEU A 116 -17.54 0.40 4.32
C LEU A 116 -18.90 1.01 3.91
N SER A 117 -18.99 2.35 3.74
CA SER A 117 -20.26 3.02 3.43
C SER A 117 -20.81 2.68 2.03
N ASN A 118 -20.01 2.07 1.16
CA ASN A 118 -20.41 1.70 -0.20
C ASN A 118 -20.85 0.23 -0.36
N LYS A 119 -21.12 -0.50 0.73
CA LYS A 119 -21.87 -1.77 0.61
C LYS A 119 -23.35 -1.45 0.34
N LYS A 120 -23.68 -1.17 -0.92
CA LYS A 120 -25.06 -1.40 -1.39
C LYS A 120 -25.30 -2.91 -1.33
N ILE A 121 -26.32 -3.27 -0.57
CA ILE A 121 -26.96 -4.60 -0.56
C ILE A 121 -27.46 -4.90 -1.98
#